data_AF-A0ABC8U040-F1
#
_entry.id   AF-A0ABC8U040-F1
#
_cell.length_a   1.000
_cell.length_b   1.000
_cell.length_c   1.000
_cell.angle_alpha   90.00
_cell.angle_beta   90.00
_cell.angle_gamma   90.00
#
_symmetry.space_group_name_H-M   'P 1'
#
loop_
_entity.id
_entity.type
_entity.pdbx_description
1 polymer ?
#
loop_
_entity_poly.entity_id
_entity_poly.type
_entity_poly.pdbx_seq_one_letter_code
_entity_poly.pdbx_strand_id
1 'polypeptide(L)'
;CFTTEVLEGFDVQRTSGLGDTIRKYGFLTRAITQYYRSLDPEDKEKSCGVCSPFDEFIKRCQDLEKMTVSDVFATQLMQVQQVTEEVAITVLDLYPTLLSLARAYSSLDGDVRAQEEMLKKQSNNVINEVASRNIFQLIWGS
;
A
#
# COMPACT_ATOMS: atom_id res chain seq x y z
N CYS A 1 -18.13 -2.38 -4.13
CA CYS A 1 -18.83 -1.31 -3.39
C CYS A 1 -19.16 -1.69 -1.94
N PHE A 2 -19.53 -2.93 -1.61
CA PHE A 2 -19.79 -3.30 -0.20
C PHE A 2 -18.54 -3.18 0.69
N THR A 3 -17.37 -3.58 0.17
CA THR A 3 -16.08 -3.36 0.85
C THR A 3 -15.80 -1.89 1.09
N THR A 4 -15.91 -1.05 0.06
CA THR A 4 -15.70 0.39 0.13
C THR A 4 -16.63 1.10 1.12
N GLU A 5 -17.90 0.67 1.18
CA GLU A 5 -18.91 1.28 2.05
C GLU A 5 -18.82 0.78 3.50
N VAL A 6 -18.68 -0.54 3.69
CA VAL A 6 -18.80 -1.19 5.00
C VAL A 6 -17.45 -1.42 5.67
N LEU A 7 -16.45 -1.88 4.92
CA LEU A 7 -15.13 -2.19 5.49
C LEU A 7 -14.24 -0.94 5.54
N GLU A 8 -14.22 -0.16 4.47
CA GLU A 8 -13.39 1.05 4.37
C GLU A 8 -14.12 2.30 4.91
N GLY A 9 -15.44 2.25 5.08
CA GLY A 9 -16.23 3.31 5.71
C GLY A 9 -16.52 4.54 4.84
N PHE A 10 -16.35 4.45 3.52
CA PHE A 10 -16.68 5.56 2.61
C PHE A 10 -18.19 5.72 2.42
N ASP A 11 -18.65 6.98 2.34
CA ASP A 11 -20.02 7.29 1.93
C ASP A 11 -20.17 7.13 0.40
N VAL A 12 -20.69 5.98 -0.03
CA VAL A 12 -20.80 5.63 -1.45
C VAL A 12 -22.08 6.21 -2.08
N GLN A 13 -21.93 7.31 -2.79
CA GLN A 13 -22.99 7.95 -3.55
C GLN A 13 -23.08 7.37 -4.98
N ARG A 14 -24.11 6.57 -5.25
CA ARG A 14 -24.33 5.92 -6.57
C ARG A 14 -25.14 6.84 -7.48
N THR A 15 -24.71 7.00 -8.72
CA THR A 15 -25.37 7.84 -9.74
C THR A 15 -25.67 7.02 -11.00
N SER A 16 -26.71 7.42 -11.72
CA SER A 16 -27.17 6.72 -12.94
C SER A 16 -26.43 7.13 -14.23
N GLY A 17 -25.63 8.21 -14.17
CA GLY A 17 -24.86 8.72 -15.30
C GLY A 17 -24.27 10.11 -15.03
N LEU A 18 -23.63 10.70 -16.05
CA LEU A 18 -22.92 11.97 -15.91
C LEU A 18 -23.84 13.13 -15.47
N GLY A 19 -25.02 13.26 -16.08
CA GLY A 19 -25.94 14.35 -15.73
C GLY A 19 -26.43 14.30 -14.28
N ASP A 20 -26.67 13.09 -13.77
CA ASP A 20 -27.02 12.85 -12.36
C ASP A 20 -25.84 13.16 -11.42
N THR A 21 -24.63 12.78 -11.83
CA THR A 21 -23.38 13.08 -11.09
C THR A 21 -23.13 14.58 -10.95
N ILE A 22 -23.23 15.34 -12.05
CA ILE A 22 -23.06 16.80 -12.04
C ILE A 22 -24.11 17.45 -11.13
N ARG A 23 -25.38 16.99 -11.21
CA ARG A 23 -26.45 17.50 -10.35
C ARG A 23 -26.15 17.24 -8.87
N LYS A 24 -25.68 16.03 -8.53
CA LYS A 24 -25.28 15.67 -7.17
C LYS A 24 -24.14 16.55 -6.65
N TYR A 25 -23.11 16.80 -7.45
CA TYR A 25 -22.04 17.74 -7.09
C TYR A 25 -22.58 19.15 -6.85
N GLY A 26 -23.46 19.65 -7.72
CA GLY A 26 -24.10 20.95 -7.52
C GLY A 26 -24.86 21.05 -6.19
N PHE A 27 -25.60 20.01 -5.81
CA PHE A 27 -26.28 19.96 -4.51
C PHE A 27 -25.29 19.90 -3.33
N LEU A 28 -24.25 19.08 -3.41
CA LEU A 28 -23.22 18.96 -2.37
C LEU A 28 -22.50 20.30 -2.15
N THR A 29 -22.05 20.96 -3.22
CA THR A 29 -21.41 22.28 -3.12
C THR A 29 -22.32 23.31 -2.45
N ARG A 30 -23.61 23.33 -2.81
CA ARG A 30 -24.58 24.26 -2.20
C ARG A 30 -24.78 23.95 -0.72
N ALA A 31 -24.94 22.68 -0.35
CA ALA A 31 -25.13 22.25 1.03
C ALA A 31 -23.94 22.60 1.92
N ILE A 32 -22.71 22.30 1.47
CA ILE A 32 -21.47 22.65 2.18
C ILE A 32 -21.37 24.17 2.37
N THR A 33 -21.60 24.94 1.30
CA THR A 33 -21.55 26.41 1.36
C THR A 33 -22.55 26.97 2.36
N GLN A 34 -23.78 26.44 2.37
CA GLN A 34 -24.82 26.87 3.30
C GLN A 34 -24.46 26.52 4.74
N TYR A 35 -23.97 25.30 4.98
CA TYR A 35 -23.57 24.82 6.30
C TYR A 35 -22.51 25.73 6.94
N TYR A 36 -21.40 26.01 6.25
CA TYR A 36 -20.33 26.85 6.80
C TYR A 36 -20.74 28.32 6.94
N ARG A 37 -21.69 28.82 6.14
CA ARG A 37 -22.25 30.17 6.32
C ARG A 37 -23.06 30.28 7.59
N SER A 38 -23.86 29.25 7.91
CA SER A 38 -24.75 29.22 9.08
C SER A 38 -24.04 28.90 10.40
N LEU A 39 -22.75 28.55 10.41
CA LEU A 39 -22.00 28.33 11.64
C LEU A 39 -21.89 29.62 12.47
N ASP A 40 -22.13 29.49 13.77
CA ASP A 40 -21.92 30.56 14.73
C ASP A 40 -20.43 30.92 14.86
N PRO A 41 -20.08 32.13 15.31
CA PRO A 41 -18.70 32.58 15.43
C PRO A 41 -17.82 31.65 16.28
N GLU A 42 -18.34 31.09 17.38
CA GLU A 42 -17.62 30.14 18.23
C GLU A 42 -17.30 28.82 17.51
N ASP A 43 -18.22 28.35 16.66
CA ASP A 43 -18.01 27.12 15.87
C ASP A 43 -17.12 27.36 14.65
N LYS A 44 -17.10 28.59 14.13
CA LYS A 44 -16.12 29.03 13.12
C LYS A 44 -14.70 29.06 13.68
N GLU A 45 -14.53 29.49 14.92
CA GLU A 45 -13.23 29.48 15.59
C GLU A 45 -12.76 28.05 15.89
N LYS A 46 -13.65 27.16 16.34
CA LYS A 46 -13.34 25.73 16.56
C LYS A 46 -13.05 24.96 15.26
N SER A 47 -13.68 25.33 14.15
CA SER A 47 -13.41 24.73 12.83
C SER A 47 -12.16 25.30 12.16
N CYS A 48 -11.67 26.46 12.61
CA CYS A 48 -10.41 27.04 12.18
C CYS A 48 -9.25 26.13 12.63
N GLY A 49 -8.61 25.47 11.66
CA GLY A 49 -7.49 24.54 11.92
C GLY A 49 -7.84 23.05 11.82
N VAL A 50 -9.12 22.68 11.62
CA VAL A 50 -9.51 21.28 11.35
C VAL A 50 -9.08 20.85 9.95
N CYS A 51 -9.12 21.75 8.98
CA CYS A 51 -8.71 21.49 7.61
C CYS A 51 -7.29 22.03 7.36
N SER A 52 -6.39 21.17 6.85
CA SER A 52 -5.11 21.62 6.31
C SER A 52 -5.33 22.56 5.12
N PRO A 53 -4.42 23.54 4.90
CA PRO A 53 -4.34 24.28 3.65
C PRO A 53 -4.30 23.35 2.44
N PHE A 54 -4.86 23.83 1.32
CA PHE A 54 -4.99 23.01 0.10
C PHE A 54 -3.64 22.54 -0.44
N ASP A 55 -2.64 23.40 -0.43
CA ASP A 55 -1.27 23.08 -0.85
C ASP A 55 -0.62 22.01 0.04
N GLU A 56 -0.84 22.07 1.35
CA GLU A 56 -0.38 21.03 2.28
C GLU A 56 -1.07 19.69 2.01
N PHE A 57 -2.38 19.71 1.77
CA PHE A 57 -3.14 18.51 1.41
C PHE A 57 -2.58 17.87 0.12
N ILE A 58 -2.37 18.67 -0.94
CA ILE A 58 -1.81 18.17 -2.20
C ILE A 58 -0.40 17.61 -2.01
N LYS A 59 0.44 18.28 -1.22
CA LYS A 59 1.78 17.78 -0.89
C LYS A 59 1.72 16.41 -0.21
N ARG A 60 0.81 16.23 0.75
CA ARG A 60 0.61 14.93 1.41
C ARG A 60 0.14 13.85 0.42
N CYS A 61 -0.75 14.16 -0.51
CA CYS A 61 -1.15 13.22 -1.57
C CYS A 61 0.05 12.78 -2.41
N GLN A 62 0.89 13.72 -2.84
CA GLN A 62 2.10 13.43 -3.61
C GLN A 62 3.11 12.61 -2.82
N ASP A 63 3.24 12.86 -1.52
CA ASP A 63 4.12 12.09 -0.64
C ASP A 63 3.63 10.64 -0.50
N LEU A 64 2.32 10.40 -0.47
CA LEU A 64 1.72 9.05 -0.43
C LEU A 64 1.89 8.27 -1.74
N GLU A 65 2.00 8.95 -2.88
CA GLU A 65 2.24 8.31 -4.18
C GLU A 65 3.69 7.87 -4.38
N LYS A 66 4.62 8.33 -3.53
CA LYS A 66 6.03 7.95 -3.62
C LYS A 66 6.21 6.49 -3.22
N MET A 67 6.80 5.71 -4.12
CA MET A 67 7.22 4.33 -3.85
C MET A 67 8.70 4.28 -3.50
N THR A 68 9.03 3.56 -2.43
CA THR A 68 10.41 3.22 -2.09
C THR A 68 10.87 1.98 -2.85
N VAL A 69 12.18 1.72 -2.87
CA VAL A 69 12.74 0.47 -3.43
C VAL A 69 12.17 -0.76 -2.73
N SER A 70 11.90 -0.66 -1.42
CA SER A 70 11.28 -1.72 -0.62
C SER A 70 9.86 -2.00 -1.09
N ASP A 71 9.05 -0.98 -1.37
CA ASP A 71 7.66 -1.14 -1.82
C ASP A 71 7.57 -1.83 -3.18
N VAL A 72 8.47 -1.44 -4.10
CA VAL A 72 8.60 -2.09 -5.41
C VAL A 72 9.02 -3.55 -5.25
N PHE A 73 9.99 -3.82 -4.38
CA PHE A 73 10.47 -5.17 -4.13
C PHE A 73 9.40 -6.06 -3.48
N ALA A 74 8.64 -5.54 -2.50
CA ALA A 74 7.47 -6.21 -1.91
C ALA A 74 6.47 -6.64 -2.99
N THR A 75 6.13 -5.70 -3.88
CA THR A 75 5.19 -5.92 -4.98
C THR A 75 5.69 -7.02 -5.93
N GLN A 76 7.00 -7.02 -6.24
CA GLN A 76 7.64 -8.05 -7.07
C GLN A 76 7.60 -9.43 -6.41
N LEU A 77 7.90 -9.51 -5.10
CA LEU A 77 7.84 -10.75 -4.34
C LEU A 77 6.45 -11.37 -4.37
N MET A 78 5.39 -10.56 -4.20
CA MET A 78 4.00 -11.03 -4.23
C MET A 78 3.54 -11.51 -5.62
N GLN A 79 4.33 -11.31 -6.70
CA GLN A 79 4.06 -11.94 -8.00
C GLN A 79 4.54 -13.39 -8.07
N VAL A 80 5.31 -13.86 -7.08
CA VAL A 80 5.81 -15.23 -7.01
C VAL A 80 4.74 -16.15 -6.42
N GLN A 81 4.54 -17.32 -7.04
CA GLN A 81 3.59 -18.30 -6.54
C GLN A 81 3.92 -18.70 -5.09
N GLN A 82 2.90 -18.70 -4.23
CA GLN A 82 2.98 -19.00 -2.78
C GLN A 82 3.66 -17.92 -1.93
N VAL A 83 3.91 -16.73 -2.48
CA VAL A 83 4.34 -15.57 -1.70
C VAL A 83 3.12 -14.70 -1.39
N THR A 84 2.68 -14.74 -0.14
CA THR A 84 1.63 -13.83 0.37
C THR A 84 2.25 -12.51 0.83
N GLU A 85 1.41 -11.55 1.23
CA GLU A 85 1.85 -10.29 1.82
C GLU A 85 2.74 -10.53 3.06
N GLU A 86 2.33 -11.44 3.94
CA GLU A 86 3.08 -11.77 5.16
C GLU A 86 4.46 -12.37 4.85
N VAL A 87 4.54 -13.20 3.79
CA VAL A 87 5.82 -13.74 3.31
C VAL A 87 6.70 -12.62 2.76
N ALA A 88 6.14 -11.71 1.96
CA ALA A 88 6.89 -10.58 1.42
C ALA A 88 7.42 -9.66 2.53
N ILE A 89 6.61 -9.36 3.55
CA ILE A 89 7.03 -8.61 4.74
C ILE A 89 8.18 -9.34 5.46
N THR A 90 8.04 -10.65 5.69
CA THR A 90 9.08 -11.45 6.35
C THR A 90 10.41 -11.44 5.57
N VAL A 91 10.36 -11.45 4.23
CA VAL A 91 11.56 -11.32 3.40
C VAL A 91 12.17 -9.93 3.51
N LEU A 92 11.37 -8.87 3.51
CA LEU A 92 11.83 -7.49 3.60
C LEU A 92 12.49 -7.18 4.96
N ASP A 93 11.98 -7.76 6.04
CA ASP A 93 12.57 -7.64 7.38
C ASP A 93 14.00 -8.19 7.42
N LEU A 94 14.29 -9.24 6.65
CA LEU A 94 15.63 -9.83 6.52
C LEU A 94 16.47 -9.11 5.46
N TYR A 95 15.84 -8.75 4.35
CA TYR A 95 16.48 -8.24 3.14
C TYR A 95 15.64 -7.11 2.53
N PRO A 96 15.84 -5.85 2.96
CA PRO A 96 14.97 -4.73 2.57
C PRO A 96 15.00 -4.39 1.07
N THR A 97 15.97 -4.92 0.32
CA THR A 97 16.12 -4.69 -1.11
C THR A 97 16.46 -5.97 -1.86
N LEU A 98 16.13 -6.00 -3.14
CA LEU A 98 16.56 -7.06 -4.05
C LEU A 98 18.09 -7.26 -4.03
N LEU A 99 18.85 -6.16 -3.97
CA LEU A 99 20.31 -6.21 -3.92
C LEU A 99 20.83 -6.88 -2.64
N SER A 100 20.22 -6.62 -1.47
CA SER A 100 20.61 -7.29 -0.23
C SER A 100 20.31 -8.79 -0.28
N LEU A 101 19.19 -9.20 -0.87
CA LEU A 101 18.84 -10.61 -1.03
C LEU A 101 19.79 -11.32 -2.02
N ALA A 102 20.07 -10.69 -3.16
CA ALA A 102 21.01 -11.23 -4.16
C ALA A 102 22.42 -11.42 -3.58
N ARG A 103 22.89 -10.48 -2.75
CA ARG A 103 24.18 -10.61 -2.03
C ARG A 103 24.19 -11.80 -1.08
N ALA A 104 23.07 -12.04 -0.38
CA ALA A 104 22.94 -13.20 0.48
C ALA A 104 22.99 -14.51 -0.31
N TYR A 105 22.29 -14.61 -1.44
CA TYR A 105 22.41 -15.78 -2.32
C TYR A 105 23.82 -15.96 -2.87
N SER A 106 24.47 -14.88 -3.30
CA SER A 106 25.86 -14.92 -3.77
C SER A 106 26.84 -15.43 -2.71
N SER A 107 26.56 -15.23 -1.41
CA SER A 107 27.42 -15.75 -0.33
C SER A 107 27.38 -17.28 -0.19
N LEU A 108 26.36 -17.92 -0.78
CA LEU A 108 26.13 -19.36 -0.80
C LEU A 108 26.37 -19.96 -2.20
N ASP A 109 27.04 -19.22 -3.08
CA ASP A 109 27.24 -19.62 -4.47
C ASP A 109 27.97 -20.96 -4.57
N GLY A 110 27.49 -21.83 -5.47
CA GLY A 110 27.94 -23.22 -5.59
C GLY A 110 27.18 -24.25 -4.76
N ASP A 111 26.36 -23.83 -3.77
CA ASP A 111 25.42 -24.72 -3.06
C ASP A 111 23.97 -24.29 -3.33
N VAL A 112 23.45 -24.74 -4.48
CA VAL A 112 22.07 -24.45 -4.92
C VAL A 112 21.04 -24.85 -3.87
N ARG A 113 21.25 -25.97 -3.18
CA ARG A 113 20.31 -26.44 -2.15
C ARG A 113 20.30 -25.50 -0.94
N ALA A 114 21.47 -25.02 -0.52
CA ALA A 114 21.55 -24.02 0.55
C ALA A 114 20.88 -22.70 0.15
N GLN A 115 21.02 -22.27 -1.11
CA GLN A 115 20.35 -21.08 -1.63
C GLN A 115 18.82 -21.25 -1.67
N GLU A 116 18.32 -22.37 -2.18
CA GLU A 116 16.87 -22.66 -2.23
C GLU A 116 16.24 -22.73 -0.83
N GLU A 117 16.95 -23.25 0.17
CA GLU A 117 16.46 -23.38 1.55
C GLU A 117 16.75 -22.14 2.43
N MET A 118 17.46 -21.12 1.92
CA MET A 118 18.01 -20.01 2.71
C MET A 118 16.93 -19.24 3.48
N LEU A 119 15.88 -18.78 2.79
CA LEU A 119 14.83 -17.96 3.39
C LEU A 119 14.00 -18.74 4.40
N LYS A 120 13.76 -20.04 4.15
CA LYS A 120 13.11 -20.93 5.14
C LYS A 120 13.91 -21.02 6.44
N LYS A 121 15.22 -21.23 6.35
CA LYS A 121 16.10 -21.36 7.53
C LYS A 121 16.19 -20.06 8.32
N GLN A 122 16.39 -18.95 7.63
CA GLN A 122 16.59 -17.65 8.28
C GLN A 122 15.30 -17.07 8.87
N SER A 123 14.14 -17.38 8.29
CA SER A 123 12.84 -17.00 8.84
C SER A 123 12.32 -17.96 9.91
N ASN A 124 13.14 -18.92 10.38
CA ASN A 124 12.74 -19.96 11.34
C ASN A 124 11.46 -20.72 10.91
N ASN A 125 11.39 -21.11 9.63
CA ASN A 125 10.28 -21.81 8.99
C ASN A 125 8.97 -21.02 8.82
N VAL A 126 8.97 -19.69 9.03
CA VAL A 126 7.81 -18.84 8.66
C VAL A 126 7.63 -18.84 7.14
N ILE A 127 8.72 -18.70 6.39
CA ILE A 127 8.72 -18.87 4.94
C ILE A 127 8.82 -20.37 4.65
N ASN A 128 7.83 -20.90 3.95
CA ASN A 128 7.83 -22.31 3.59
C ASN A 128 8.89 -22.61 2.51
N GLU A 129 9.23 -23.89 2.37
CA GLU A 129 10.28 -24.35 1.44
C GLU A 129 9.99 -24.01 -0.02
N VAL A 130 8.72 -24.08 -0.43
CA VAL A 130 8.34 -23.83 -1.82
C VAL A 130 8.45 -22.34 -2.14
N ALA A 131 8.00 -21.47 -1.25
CA ALA A 131 8.16 -20.02 -1.37
C ALA A 131 9.65 -19.63 -1.40
N SER A 132 10.46 -20.18 -0.49
CA SER A 132 11.92 -19.96 -0.45
C SER A 132 12.59 -20.32 -1.77
N ARG A 133 12.28 -21.50 -2.33
CA ARG A 133 12.80 -21.95 -3.63
C ARG A 133 12.28 -21.08 -4.78
N ASN A 134 11.00 -20.76 -4.82
CA ASN A 134 10.42 -19.96 -5.90
C ASN A 134 11.01 -18.54 -5.96
N ILE A 135 11.26 -17.94 -4.79
CA ILE A 135 11.93 -16.63 -4.69
C ILE A 135 13.37 -16.73 -5.19
N PHE A 136 14.11 -17.78 -4.80
CA PHE A 136 15.45 -18.03 -5.32
C PHE A 136 15.44 -18.17 -6.85
N GLN A 137 14.52 -18.95 -7.41
CA GLN A 137 14.42 -19.16 -8.86
C GLN A 137 14.10 -17.86 -9.62
N LEU A 138 13.27 -16.97 -9.06
CA LEU A 138 13.01 -15.66 -9.67
C LEU A 138 14.27 -14.76 -9.71
N ILE A 139 15.08 -14.79 -8.65
CA ILE A 139 16.11 -13.78 -8.41
C ILE A 139 17.50 -14.23 -8.85
N TRP A 140 17.80 -15.53 -8.71
CA TRP A 140 19.14 -16.10 -8.85
C TRP A 140 19.19 -17.38 -9.70
N GLY A 141 18.08 -18.13 -9.80
CA GLY A 141 18.01 -19.37 -10.59
C GLY A 141 18.05 -19.13 -12.09
N SER A 142 19.27 -18.99 -12.62
CA SER A 142 19.58 -19.02 -14.06
C SER A 142 20.26 -20.33 -14.42
#